data_AF-A0A1E4SZ90-F1
#
_entry.id   AF-A0A1E4SZ90-F1
#
_cell.length_a   1.000
_cell.length_b   1.000
_cell.length_c   1.000
_cell.angle_alpha   90.00
_cell.angle_beta   90.00
_cell.angle_gamma   90.00
#
_symmetry.space_group_name_H-M   'P 1'
#
loop_
_entity.id
_entity.type
_entity.pdbx_description
1 polymer ?
#
loop_
_entity_poly.entity_id
_entity_poly.type
_entity_poly.pdbx_seq_one_letter_code
_entity_poly.pdbx_strand_id
1 'polypeptide(L)'
;TDLYVYNIKNEILQSLKLMYFDSLTLEEKSETEYLNSKPLTLENLKLHQEQQQQKQQQQQQIIIKPTKPRSEIIKERESKVVLDDFAKYNEKRKLNGQVAVSEEEFEKIMDELSISGSEDDSDEEYYNNLNSNTLMDDDDDLQSSISFMNTKSPLVLFKSNLLPSNSCFGIYKTTLNLTSNTTTTNPLSYLTSLNETNKKSLASHKSALFMIGGGHFAGAIISHSPKSTKGNKGTTEELMLQSVHLLEQKTFHRYTTRRKQGGSQSANDNAKGKAKSAGSNLRRYNEQALTKEVRDLLNDWKHHLDSCDHIFIKANGQSSHKSIIGYLNAPIKNDDVRVKFFPFTTKRPTTTELKKAWCELSYLKIVNVPKINKDILEKLEKQKEALVKSKQQHTDSHKEQDEVDPDVKVTLELISLLKKGKAPALISYLNKNKIDVNFNLKPINEYMNTPTMLHYASFNGLHHICQILLINLKANPTIMNKFGKTAYELSNNTKTQYSFQLASFTIGNDTVNFNWINDAKVPIARSKDEIDKIEKLELDKLNEEKQKIIQKSLNDAKKQFDDEKIKKFGKGKPLLPNKQTEQTNLNTLTPEQRMKVMREQRARAAEARLKK
;
A
#
# COMPACT_ATOMS: atom_id res chain seq x y z
N THR A 1 -2.68 -9.49 -39.78
CA THR A 1 -2.79 -10.87 -39.26
C THR A 1 -1.49 -11.39 -38.70
N ASP A 2 -0.35 -10.90 -39.20
CA ASP A 2 0.95 -11.57 -39.02
C ASP A 2 1.56 -11.37 -37.62
N LEU A 3 1.01 -10.42 -36.86
CA LEU A 3 1.39 -10.05 -35.50
C LEU A 3 0.48 -10.66 -34.42
N TYR A 4 -0.41 -11.58 -34.77
CA TYR A 4 -1.32 -12.21 -33.81
C TYR A 4 -0.55 -13.22 -32.95
N VAL A 5 -0.55 -13.06 -31.63
CA VAL A 5 0.33 -13.79 -30.69
C VAL A 5 0.18 -15.31 -30.76
N TYR A 6 -1.03 -15.80 -31.04
CA TYR A 6 -1.33 -17.23 -31.12
C TYR A 6 -1.17 -17.82 -32.54
N ASN A 7 -0.85 -16.99 -33.54
CA ASN A 7 -0.59 -17.43 -34.92
C ASN A 7 0.36 -16.44 -35.61
N ILE A 8 1.56 -16.31 -35.04
CA ILE A 8 2.64 -15.44 -35.53
C ILE A 8 3.25 -16.10 -36.78
N LYS A 9 3.66 -15.28 -37.76
CA LYS A 9 4.39 -15.79 -38.93
C LYS A 9 5.73 -16.38 -38.49
N ASN A 10 6.09 -17.58 -38.98
CA ASN A 10 7.33 -18.27 -38.59
C ASN A 10 8.60 -17.42 -38.80
N GLU A 11 8.65 -16.60 -39.86
CA GLU A 11 9.75 -15.65 -40.11
C GLU A 11 9.94 -14.67 -38.95
N ILE A 12 8.83 -14.14 -38.41
CA ILE A 12 8.86 -13.23 -37.27
C ILE A 12 9.30 -14.01 -36.03
N LEU A 13 8.67 -15.16 -35.76
CA LEU A 13 8.95 -15.98 -34.58
C LEU A 13 10.45 -16.36 -34.47
N GLN A 14 11.07 -16.78 -35.58
CA GLN A 14 12.49 -17.14 -35.61
C GLN A 14 13.42 -15.93 -35.45
N SER A 15 12.96 -14.73 -35.81
CA SER A 15 13.75 -13.51 -35.68
C SER A 15 13.75 -12.90 -34.27
N LEU A 16 12.86 -13.35 -33.38
CA LEU A 16 12.70 -12.79 -32.04
C LEU A 16 13.86 -13.17 -31.12
N LYS A 17 14.52 -12.16 -30.54
CA LYS A 17 15.53 -12.31 -29.47
C LYS A 17 15.05 -11.59 -28.22
N LEU A 18 15.10 -12.25 -27.08
CA LEU A 18 14.68 -11.66 -25.81
C LEU A 18 15.68 -10.57 -25.37
N MET A 19 15.16 -9.43 -24.89
CA MET A 19 15.97 -8.37 -24.31
C MET A 19 16.02 -8.50 -22.79
N TYR A 20 17.19 -8.21 -22.20
CA TYR A 20 17.40 -8.15 -20.76
C TYR A 20 17.76 -6.72 -20.35
N PHE A 21 17.20 -6.25 -19.24
CA PHE A 21 17.42 -4.89 -18.76
C PHE A 21 17.93 -4.90 -17.32
N ASP A 22 18.76 -3.92 -16.99
CA ASP A 22 19.13 -3.62 -15.61
C ASP A 22 17.97 -2.89 -14.89
N SER A 23 17.66 -3.28 -13.64
CA SER A 23 16.62 -2.65 -12.81
C SER A 23 16.82 -1.15 -12.62
N LEU A 24 18.07 -0.67 -12.63
CA LEU A 24 18.39 0.71 -12.28
C LEU A 24 18.59 1.58 -13.52
N THR A 25 19.42 1.11 -14.46
CA THR A 25 19.89 1.91 -15.60
C THR A 25 18.99 1.76 -16.83
N LEU A 26 18.17 0.70 -16.88
CA LEU A 26 17.46 0.22 -18.09
C LEU A 26 18.40 0.01 -19.29
N GLU A 27 19.69 -0.17 -19.02
CA GLU A 27 20.61 -0.56 -20.08
C GLU A 27 20.30 -1.98 -20.51
N GLU A 28 20.35 -2.17 -21.82
CA GLU A 28 20.27 -3.50 -22.39
C GLU A 28 21.55 -4.26 -22.06
N LYS A 29 21.38 -5.44 -21.48
CA LYS A 29 22.48 -6.36 -21.15
C LYS A 29 22.37 -7.65 -21.93
N SER A 30 23.51 -8.29 -22.12
CA SER A 30 23.59 -9.56 -22.85
C SER A 30 22.97 -10.72 -22.05
N GLU A 31 22.50 -11.75 -22.76
CA GLU A 31 22.00 -12.99 -22.13
C GLU A 31 23.06 -13.66 -21.25
N THR A 32 24.33 -13.55 -21.62
CA THR A 32 25.47 -14.04 -20.85
C THR A 32 25.66 -13.30 -19.52
N GLU A 33 25.45 -11.97 -19.49
CA GLU A 33 25.47 -11.19 -18.25
C GLU A 33 24.29 -11.50 -17.34
N TYR A 34 23.12 -11.80 -17.91
CA TYR A 34 21.97 -12.29 -17.15
C TYR A 34 22.24 -13.65 -16.51
N LEU A 35 22.82 -14.61 -17.25
CA LEU A 35 23.16 -15.93 -16.71
C LEU A 35 24.25 -15.85 -15.63
N ASN A 36 25.24 -14.98 -15.80
CA ASN A 36 26.33 -14.78 -14.83
C ASN A 36 25.88 -14.02 -13.57
N SER A 37 24.80 -13.24 -13.62
CA SER A 37 24.25 -12.51 -12.47
C SER A 37 23.23 -13.31 -11.65
N LYS A 38 22.81 -14.50 -12.11
CA LYS A 38 22.02 -15.42 -11.28
C LYS A 38 22.92 -15.92 -10.12
N PRO A 39 22.62 -15.60 -8.85
CA PRO A 39 23.36 -16.20 -7.75
C PRO A 39 23.16 -17.72 -7.81
N LEU A 40 24.22 -18.51 -7.66
CA LEU A 40 24.17 -19.98 -7.55
C LEU A 40 23.09 -20.38 -6.52
N THR A 41 21.91 -20.74 -7.03
CA THR A 41 20.68 -20.69 -6.22
C THR A 41 20.31 -22.05 -5.62
N LEU A 42 20.95 -23.16 -6.00
CA LEU A 42 20.63 -24.46 -5.42
C LEU A 42 21.21 -24.69 -4.02
N GLU A 43 22.35 -24.07 -3.70
CA GLU A 43 23.05 -24.32 -2.44
C GLU A 43 22.49 -23.42 -1.31
N ASN A 44 22.16 -22.17 -1.64
CA ASN A 44 21.56 -21.22 -0.70
C ASN A 44 20.08 -21.52 -0.39
N LEU A 45 19.30 -22.06 -1.34
CA LEU A 45 17.92 -22.50 -1.07
C LEU A 45 17.87 -23.73 -0.15
N LYS A 46 18.82 -24.66 -0.28
CA LYS A 46 18.95 -25.80 0.64
C LYS A 46 19.33 -25.35 2.05
N LEU A 47 20.31 -24.46 2.17
CA LEU A 47 20.71 -23.87 3.46
C LEU A 47 19.56 -23.11 4.13
N HIS A 48 18.75 -22.38 3.37
CA HIS A 48 17.61 -21.65 3.92
C HIS A 48 16.44 -22.57 4.30
N GLN A 49 16.19 -23.64 3.53
CA GLN A 49 15.19 -24.67 3.88
C GLN A 49 15.61 -25.49 5.11
N GLU A 50 16.88 -25.83 5.25
CA GLU A 50 17.41 -26.53 6.43
C GLU A 50 17.34 -25.64 7.69
N GLN A 51 17.64 -24.35 7.58
CA GLN A 51 17.50 -23.39 8.69
C GLN A 51 16.04 -23.13 9.08
N GLN A 52 15.10 -23.19 8.13
CA GLN A 52 13.67 -23.05 8.41
C GLN A 52 13.07 -24.31 9.05
N GLN A 53 13.53 -25.51 8.65
CA GLN A 53 13.14 -26.76 9.29
C GLN A 53 13.67 -26.85 10.74
N GLN A 54 14.89 -26.38 11.00
CA GLN A 54 15.42 -26.29 12.38
C GLN A 54 14.64 -25.29 13.26
N LYS A 55 14.19 -24.16 12.69
CA LYS A 55 13.33 -23.19 13.40
C LYS A 55 11.93 -23.74 13.69
N GLN A 56 11.34 -24.55 12.79
CA GLN A 56 10.03 -25.17 13.01
C GLN A 56 10.07 -26.30 14.05
N GLN A 57 11.18 -27.05 14.17
CA GLN A 57 11.35 -28.05 15.22
C GLN A 57 11.52 -27.43 16.61
N GLN A 58 12.07 -26.22 16.73
CA GLN A 58 12.20 -25.50 18.01
C GLN A 58 10.92 -24.79 18.46
N GLN A 59 9.92 -24.59 17.59
CA GLN A 59 8.67 -23.87 17.90
C GLN A 59 7.48 -24.77 18.28
N GLN A 60 7.66 -26.09 18.38
CA GLN A 60 6.55 -27.02 18.66
C GLN A 60 6.10 -27.12 20.12
N GLN A 61 6.56 -26.26 21.03
CA GLN A 61 5.94 -26.11 22.35
C GLN A 61 5.55 -24.66 22.56
N ILE A 62 4.26 -24.36 22.36
CA ILE A 62 3.39 -23.46 23.13
C ILE A 62 2.12 -23.28 22.28
N ILE A 63 1.08 -24.07 22.59
CA ILE A 63 -0.28 -23.88 22.07
C ILE A 63 -0.98 -22.91 23.03
N ILE A 64 -1.21 -21.66 22.61
CA ILE A 64 -2.12 -20.74 23.29
C ILE A 64 -3.29 -20.44 22.34
N LYS A 65 -4.51 -20.63 22.85
CA LYS A 65 -5.78 -20.41 22.14
C LYS A 65 -6.00 -18.92 21.86
N PRO A 66 -6.52 -18.52 20.69
CA PRO A 66 -6.82 -17.12 20.40
C PRO A 66 -8.14 -16.67 21.05
N THR A 67 -8.09 -15.62 21.87
CA THR A 67 -9.26 -14.86 22.33
C THR A 67 -9.36 -13.51 21.59
N LYS A 68 -10.49 -13.36 20.88
CA LYS A 68 -11.19 -12.12 20.46
C LYS A 68 -10.65 -11.27 19.28
N PRO A 69 -11.57 -10.56 18.58
CA PRO A 69 -11.42 -10.21 17.16
C PRO A 69 -10.90 -8.80 16.88
N ARG A 70 -10.34 -8.67 15.67
CA ARG A 70 -9.76 -7.49 15.02
C ARG A 70 -10.81 -6.43 14.67
N SER A 71 -11.36 -5.72 15.67
CA SER A 71 -12.31 -4.61 15.46
C SER A 71 -11.88 -3.26 16.04
N GLU A 72 -10.68 -3.13 16.61
CA GLU A 72 -10.28 -1.89 17.31
C GLU A 72 -9.15 -1.10 16.62
N ILE A 73 -8.54 -1.63 15.55
CA ILE A 73 -7.34 -1.02 14.92
C ILE A 73 -7.67 0.06 13.85
N ILE A 74 -8.94 0.42 13.63
CA ILE A 74 -9.32 1.34 12.51
C ILE A 74 -9.55 2.80 12.95
N LYS A 75 -9.57 3.12 14.26
CA LYS A 75 -9.99 4.46 14.70
C LYS A 75 -8.90 5.55 14.77
N GLU A 76 -7.64 5.27 14.41
CA GLU A 76 -6.55 6.26 14.53
C GLU A 76 -6.16 7.01 13.25
N ARG A 77 -6.90 6.89 12.14
CA ARG A 77 -6.63 7.67 10.91
C ARG A 77 -7.68 8.72 10.54
N GLU A 78 -8.64 9.00 11.42
CA GLU A 78 -9.76 9.92 11.14
C GLU A 78 -9.72 11.22 11.96
N SER A 79 -8.65 12.02 11.81
CA SER A 79 -8.72 13.45 12.16
C SER A 79 -7.65 14.28 11.45
N LYS A 80 -7.75 14.41 10.13
CA LYS A 80 -7.18 15.58 9.43
C LYS A 80 -8.35 16.45 8.99
N VAL A 81 -8.59 17.49 9.77
CA VAL A 81 -9.52 18.58 9.47
C VAL A 81 -9.07 19.23 8.15
N VAL A 82 -10.04 19.47 7.27
CA VAL A 82 -9.90 20.23 6.03
C VAL A 82 -9.46 21.64 6.43
N LEU A 83 -8.16 21.88 6.37
CA LEU A 83 -7.54 23.20 6.44
C LEU A 83 -7.69 23.83 5.05
N ASP A 84 -8.32 25.01 5.05
CA ASP A 84 -8.55 25.94 3.95
C ASP A 84 -7.39 25.96 2.94
N ASP A 85 -7.66 25.51 1.71
CA ASP A 85 -6.63 25.29 0.68
C ASP A 85 -5.93 26.60 0.25
N PHE A 86 -6.63 27.73 0.42
CA PHE A 86 -6.08 29.07 0.20
C PHE A 86 -4.92 29.40 1.16
N ALA A 87 -5.08 29.11 2.45
CA ALA A 87 -4.07 29.38 3.46
C ALA A 87 -2.82 28.53 3.26
N LYS A 88 -3.00 27.23 2.94
CA LYS A 88 -1.89 26.33 2.62
C LYS A 88 -1.14 26.74 1.35
N TYR A 89 -1.85 27.23 0.34
CA TYR A 89 -1.25 27.68 -0.91
C TYR A 89 -0.35 28.90 -0.69
N ASN A 90 -0.82 29.89 0.08
CA ASN A 90 -0.05 31.08 0.41
C ASN A 90 1.13 30.78 1.36
N GLU A 91 0.97 29.82 2.28
CA GLU A 91 2.05 29.36 3.15
C GLU A 91 3.17 28.67 2.34
N LYS A 92 2.82 27.82 1.36
CA LYS A 92 3.78 27.20 0.43
C LYS A 92 4.52 28.22 -0.44
N ARG A 93 3.82 29.26 -0.92
CA ARG A 93 4.45 30.34 -1.70
C ARG A 93 5.43 31.14 -0.85
N LYS A 94 5.08 31.40 0.42
CA LYS A 94 5.96 32.10 1.37
C LYS A 94 7.22 31.29 1.71
N LEU A 95 7.10 29.97 1.89
CA LEU A 95 8.24 29.08 2.10
C LEU A 95 9.20 29.04 0.89
N ASN A 96 8.67 29.24 -0.31
CA ASN A 96 9.44 29.31 -1.55
C ASN A 96 9.87 30.74 -1.95
N GLY A 97 9.69 31.74 -1.07
CA GLY A 97 10.09 33.13 -1.32
C GLY A 97 9.24 33.88 -2.36
N GLN A 98 8.04 33.39 -2.67
CA GLN A 98 7.11 33.99 -3.62
C GLN A 98 6.05 34.84 -2.92
N VAL A 99 5.50 35.83 -3.63
CA VAL A 99 4.46 36.74 -3.12
C VAL A 99 3.14 35.98 -2.93
N ALA A 100 2.45 36.26 -1.82
CA ALA A 100 1.14 35.70 -1.49
C ALA A 100 0.07 36.25 -2.45
N VAL A 101 -0.87 35.39 -2.83
CA VAL A 101 -1.90 35.67 -3.83
C VAL A 101 -3.23 35.98 -3.14
N SER A 102 -4.02 36.87 -3.74
CA SER A 102 -5.36 37.24 -3.26
C SER A 102 -6.39 36.14 -3.53
N GLU A 103 -7.51 36.14 -2.80
CA GLU A 103 -8.54 35.08 -2.91
C GLU A 103 -9.15 35.00 -4.32
N GLU A 104 -9.36 36.15 -4.98
CA GLU A 104 -9.91 36.23 -6.34
C GLU A 104 -8.94 35.72 -7.41
N GLU A 105 -7.63 35.93 -7.23
CA GLU A 105 -6.60 35.37 -8.11
C GLU A 105 -6.40 33.88 -7.88
N PHE A 106 -6.58 33.41 -6.64
CA PHE A 106 -6.53 31.99 -6.29
C PHE A 106 -7.70 31.21 -6.92
N GLU A 107 -8.92 31.75 -6.91
CA GLU A 107 -10.06 31.15 -7.60
C GLU A 107 -9.85 31.07 -9.12
N LYS A 108 -9.31 32.12 -9.75
CA LYS A 108 -8.97 32.08 -11.19
C LYS A 108 -7.92 31.02 -11.54
N ILE A 109 -6.89 30.88 -10.70
CA ILE A 109 -5.85 29.85 -10.88
C ILE A 109 -6.44 28.45 -10.69
N MET A 110 -7.37 28.26 -9.75
CA MET A 110 -8.07 26.99 -9.55
C MET A 110 -9.07 26.66 -10.66
N ASP A 111 -9.72 27.67 -11.26
CA ASP A 111 -10.61 27.50 -12.40
C ASP A 111 -9.83 27.15 -13.69
N GLU A 112 -8.65 27.75 -13.91
CA GLU A 112 -7.75 27.37 -15.01
C GLU A 112 -7.19 25.94 -14.83
N LEU A 113 -6.87 25.54 -13.60
CA LEU A 113 -6.44 24.16 -13.27
C LEU A 113 -7.60 23.15 -13.36
N SER A 114 -8.85 23.59 -13.23
CA SER A 114 -10.04 22.75 -13.38
C SER A 114 -10.45 22.50 -14.84
N ILE A 115 -9.94 23.30 -15.79
CA ILE A 115 -10.14 23.11 -17.24
C ILE A 115 -9.06 22.22 -17.88
N SER A 116 -7.87 22.13 -17.27
CA SER A 116 -6.82 21.17 -17.64
C SER A 116 -6.82 19.97 -16.69
N GLY A 117 -7.95 19.27 -16.63
CA GLY A 117 -8.09 18.00 -15.91
C GLY A 117 -7.30 16.88 -16.57
N SER A 118 -6.00 16.81 -16.30
CA SER A 118 -5.25 15.56 -16.40
C SER A 118 -5.62 14.69 -15.20
N GLU A 119 -6.35 13.61 -15.44
CA GLU A 119 -6.54 12.51 -14.50
C GLU A 119 -5.16 11.93 -14.16
N ASP A 120 -4.58 12.36 -13.04
CA ASP A 120 -3.51 11.65 -12.36
C ASP A 120 -4.08 11.16 -11.02
N ASP A 121 -5.07 10.27 -11.13
CA ASP A 121 -5.48 9.41 -10.01
C ASP A 121 -4.37 8.36 -9.86
N SER A 122 -3.45 8.63 -8.93
CA SER A 122 -2.38 7.71 -8.55
C SER A 122 -2.96 6.47 -7.87
N ASP A 123 -3.41 5.51 -8.67
CA ASP A 123 -3.84 4.16 -8.28
C ASP A 123 -2.63 3.21 -8.04
N GLU A 124 -1.52 3.72 -7.49
CA GLU A 124 -0.34 2.89 -7.17
C GLU A 124 -0.44 2.16 -5.82
N GLU A 125 -1.36 2.53 -4.93
CA GLU A 125 -1.42 1.92 -3.59
C GLU A 125 -2.12 0.54 -3.55
N TYR A 126 -2.86 0.16 -4.58
CA TYR A 126 -3.64 -1.09 -4.56
C TYR A 126 -2.94 -2.29 -5.21
N TYR A 127 -2.03 -2.07 -6.16
CA TYR A 127 -1.29 -3.15 -6.81
C TYR A 127 -0.16 -3.73 -5.94
N ASN A 128 0.26 -3.04 -4.89
CA ASN A 128 1.33 -3.48 -4.01
C ASN A 128 0.90 -4.51 -2.94
N ASN A 129 -0.40 -4.66 -2.67
CA ASN A 129 -0.87 -5.47 -1.54
C ASN A 129 -1.05 -6.97 -1.83
N LEU A 130 -0.90 -7.43 -3.09
CA LEU A 130 -0.79 -8.88 -3.39
C LEU A 130 0.66 -9.35 -3.59
N ASN A 131 1.63 -8.42 -3.65
CA ASN A 131 3.07 -8.71 -3.74
C ASN A 131 3.82 -8.45 -2.42
N SER A 132 3.12 -8.14 -1.32
CA SER A 132 3.70 -7.72 -0.04
C SER A 132 4.22 -8.85 0.86
N ASN A 133 4.68 -9.96 0.27
CA ASN A 133 5.54 -10.93 0.95
C ASN A 133 7.00 -10.89 0.46
N THR A 134 7.35 -9.95 -0.41
CA THR A 134 8.76 -9.64 -0.67
C THR A 134 9.11 -8.34 0.05
N LEU A 135 9.88 -8.51 1.11
CA LEU A 135 10.59 -7.52 1.91
C LEU A 135 10.90 -6.23 1.13
N MET A 136 10.21 -5.14 1.49
CA MET A 136 10.82 -3.82 1.51
C MET A 136 11.61 -3.76 2.82
N ASP A 137 12.80 -4.36 2.81
CA ASP A 137 13.83 -4.00 3.78
C ASP A 137 14.48 -2.71 3.26
N ASP A 138 14.51 -1.75 4.17
CA ASP A 138 15.23 -0.48 4.24
C ASP A 138 16.36 -0.24 3.20
N ASP A 139 16.38 0.99 2.69
CA ASP A 139 17.49 1.62 1.95
C ASP A 139 18.88 1.23 2.49
N ASP A 140 19.65 0.40 1.76
CA ASP A 140 21.11 0.59 1.53
C ASP A 140 21.84 -0.48 0.66
N ASP A 141 21.18 -1.53 0.13
CA ASP A 141 21.85 -2.46 -0.80
C ASP A 141 21.34 -2.32 -2.24
N LEU A 142 21.90 -1.36 -3.00
CA LEU A 142 21.74 -1.26 -4.46
C LEU A 142 22.48 -2.41 -5.18
N GLN A 143 21.96 -3.63 -5.09
CA GLN A 143 22.30 -4.68 -6.05
C GLN A 143 21.43 -4.52 -7.29
N SER A 144 22.05 -4.11 -8.41
CA SER A 144 21.40 -4.13 -9.72
C SER A 144 21.01 -5.57 -10.08
N SER A 145 19.72 -5.81 -10.31
CA SER A 145 19.25 -7.09 -10.82
C SER A 145 19.02 -6.99 -12.32
N ILE A 146 19.59 -7.93 -13.07
CA ILE A 146 19.36 -8.03 -14.51
C ILE A 146 18.18 -8.95 -14.71
N SER A 147 17.13 -8.48 -15.40
CA SER A 147 15.97 -9.31 -15.70
C SER A 147 15.25 -8.83 -16.96
N PHE A 148 14.66 -9.76 -17.71
CA PHE A 148 13.72 -9.44 -18.79
C PHE A 148 12.43 -8.77 -18.28
N MET A 149 12.20 -8.78 -16.95
CA MET A 149 11.06 -8.12 -16.31
C MET A 149 11.32 -6.64 -15.96
N ASN A 150 12.57 -6.19 -15.98
CA ASN A 150 12.99 -4.88 -15.49
C ASN A 150 12.81 -3.74 -16.51
N THR A 151 11.83 -3.86 -17.40
CA THR A 151 11.52 -2.88 -18.47
C THR A 151 10.82 -1.60 -17.98
N LYS A 152 10.48 -1.50 -16.68
CA LYS A 152 9.55 -0.49 -16.10
C LYS A 152 8.21 -0.34 -16.85
N SER A 153 7.91 -1.28 -17.74
CA SER A 153 6.74 -1.33 -18.61
C SER A 153 6.01 -2.65 -18.39
N PRO A 154 4.69 -2.72 -18.59
CA PRO A 154 3.94 -3.98 -18.55
C PRO A 154 4.32 -4.95 -19.70
N LEU A 155 5.20 -4.53 -20.61
CA LEU A 155 5.64 -5.28 -21.77
C LEU A 155 6.99 -5.97 -21.55
N VAL A 156 7.11 -7.18 -22.09
CA VAL A 156 8.38 -7.87 -22.38
C VAL A 156 8.79 -7.50 -23.80
N LEU A 157 10.04 -7.08 -23.96
CA LEU A 157 10.56 -6.59 -25.23
C LEU A 157 11.43 -7.65 -25.93
N PHE A 158 11.23 -7.74 -27.25
CA PHE A 158 11.95 -8.64 -28.13
C PHE A 158 12.55 -7.84 -29.29
N LYS A 159 13.84 -8.05 -29.55
CA LYS A 159 14.50 -7.57 -30.76
C LYS A 159 14.18 -8.49 -31.94
N SER A 160 14.10 -7.90 -33.12
CA SER A 160 14.01 -8.62 -34.38
C SER A 160 14.82 -7.91 -35.44
N ASN A 161 15.46 -8.68 -36.32
CA ASN A 161 16.21 -8.13 -37.45
C ASN A 161 15.29 -7.51 -38.53
N LEU A 162 13.98 -7.67 -38.41
CA LEU A 162 12.97 -7.15 -39.34
C LEU A 162 12.53 -5.71 -39.01
N LEU A 163 12.90 -5.20 -37.83
CA LEU A 163 12.57 -3.85 -37.37
C LEU A 163 13.83 -2.96 -37.33
N PRO A 164 13.68 -1.64 -37.48
CA PRO A 164 14.79 -0.70 -37.30
C PRO A 164 15.35 -0.79 -35.86
N SER A 165 16.64 -0.50 -35.69
CA SER A 165 17.37 -0.70 -34.42
C SER A 165 16.77 -0.01 -33.19
N ASN A 166 15.94 1.02 -33.38
CA ASN A 166 15.28 1.75 -32.32
C ASN A 166 13.90 1.19 -31.92
N SER A 167 13.38 0.19 -32.66
CA SER A 167 12.05 -0.39 -32.45
C SER A 167 12.14 -1.88 -32.13
N CYS A 168 11.26 -2.34 -31.25
CA CYS A 168 11.20 -3.70 -30.73
C CYS A 168 9.76 -4.20 -30.68
N PHE A 169 9.58 -5.51 -30.66
CA PHE A 169 8.28 -6.12 -30.42
C PHE A 169 8.02 -6.20 -28.91
N GLY A 170 6.85 -5.73 -28.48
CA GLY A 170 6.38 -5.78 -27.11
C GLY A 170 5.21 -6.77 -26.96
N ILE A 171 5.29 -7.62 -25.94
CA ILE A 171 4.22 -8.53 -25.52
C ILE A 171 3.89 -8.28 -24.06
N TYR A 172 2.62 -8.29 -23.70
CA TYR A 172 2.22 -8.13 -22.31
C TYR A 172 2.73 -9.28 -21.42
N LYS A 173 3.31 -8.94 -20.26
CA LYS A 173 3.74 -9.92 -19.25
C LYS A 173 2.61 -10.86 -18.84
N THR A 174 1.39 -10.32 -18.78
CA THR A 174 0.18 -11.07 -18.42
C THR A 174 -0.21 -12.13 -19.45
N THR A 175 0.13 -12.00 -20.73
CA THR A 175 -0.20 -13.03 -21.73
C THR A 175 0.80 -14.19 -21.72
N LEU A 176 2.03 -13.95 -21.27
CA LEU A 176 3.09 -14.96 -21.23
C LEU A 176 3.09 -15.83 -19.96
N ASN A 177 2.10 -15.71 -19.07
CA ASN A 177 2.06 -16.42 -17.78
C ASN A 177 3.27 -16.16 -16.87
N LEU A 178 4.03 -15.07 -17.08
CA LEU A 178 5.15 -14.68 -16.24
C LEU A 178 4.64 -14.19 -14.88
N THR A 179 4.37 -15.11 -13.97
CA THR A 179 4.11 -14.82 -12.56
C THR A 179 5.43 -14.84 -11.79
N SER A 180 5.56 -13.96 -10.81
CA SER A 180 6.79 -13.69 -10.03
C SER A 180 7.43 -14.92 -9.38
N ASN A 181 6.68 -16.02 -9.25
CA ASN A 181 7.10 -17.23 -8.54
C ASN A 181 7.70 -18.32 -9.44
N THR A 182 7.64 -18.19 -10.77
CA THR A 182 8.21 -19.18 -11.70
C THR A 182 9.28 -18.52 -12.58
N THR A 183 10.47 -18.37 -12.00
CA THR A 183 11.68 -17.82 -12.64
C THR A 183 12.25 -18.71 -13.77
N THR A 184 11.51 -19.75 -14.18
CA THR A 184 12.05 -20.90 -14.92
C THR A 184 11.54 -21.03 -16.36
N THR A 185 10.54 -20.26 -16.80
CA THR A 185 10.01 -20.37 -18.16
C THR A 185 10.53 -19.25 -19.06
N ASN A 186 11.43 -19.59 -19.98
CA ASN A 186 11.90 -18.65 -21.01
C ASN A 186 10.70 -18.18 -21.86
N PRO A 187 10.43 -16.86 -21.97
CA PRO A 187 9.24 -16.36 -22.66
C PRO A 187 9.22 -16.72 -24.15
N LEU A 188 10.39 -16.87 -24.77
CA LEU A 188 10.51 -17.33 -26.15
C LEU A 188 10.04 -18.78 -26.33
N SER A 189 10.40 -19.67 -25.40
CA SER A 189 9.96 -21.09 -25.45
C SER A 189 8.44 -21.21 -25.31
N TYR A 190 7.83 -20.37 -24.47
CA TYR A 190 6.38 -20.31 -24.33
C TYR A 190 5.70 -19.82 -25.62
N LEU A 191 6.21 -18.75 -26.24
CA LEU A 191 5.69 -18.27 -27.53
C LEU A 191 5.83 -19.30 -28.65
N THR A 192 6.95 -20.02 -28.69
CA THR A 192 7.14 -21.09 -29.65
C THR A 192 6.12 -22.21 -29.41
N SER A 193 5.94 -22.66 -28.17
CA SER A 193 4.93 -23.68 -27.84
C SER A 193 3.50 -23.25 -28.21
N LEU A 194 3.19 -21.97 -28.03
CA LEU A 194 1.88 -21.42 -28.35
C LEU A 194 1.58 -21.49 -29.86
N ASN A 195 2.59 -21.25 -30.70
CA ASN A 195 2.47 -21.26 -32.16
C ASN A 195 2.70 -22.64 -32.79
N GLU A 196 3.39 -23.55 -32.10
CA GLU A 196 3.57 -24.95 -32.52
C GLU A 196 2.31 -25.79 -32.33
N THR A 197 1.41 -25.40 -31.41
CA THR A 197 0.13 -26.09 -31.26
C THR A 197 -0.70 -26.00 -32.55
N ASN A 198 -1.05 -27.17 -33.11
CA ASN A 198 -1.84 -27.28 -34.33
C ASN A 198 -3.09 -26.37 -34.29
N LYS A 199 -3.44 -25.73 -35.42
CA LYS A 199 -4.62 -24.83 -35.54
C LYS A 199 -5.94 -25.44 -35.02
N LYS A 200 -6.07 -26.77 -35.02
CA LYS A 200 -7.21 -27.50 -34.43
C LYS A 200 -7.24 -27.45 -32.89
N SER A 201 -6.07 -27.47 -32.26
CA SER A 201 -5.90 -27.28 -30.81
C SER A 201 -6.18 -25.83 -30.41
N LEU A 202 -5.79 -24.85 -31.24
CA LEU A 202 -6.06 -23.44 -30.94
C LEU A 202 -7.55 -23.11 -30.86
N ALA A 203 -8.40 -23.83 -31.60
CA ALA A 203 -9.86 -23.66 -31.56
C ALA A 203 -10.48 -24.10 -30.21
N SER A 204 -9.84 -25.03 -29.47
CA SER A 204 -10.32 -25.44 -28.14
C SER A 204 -9.89 -24.48 -27.03
N HIS A 205 -8.82 -23.71 -27.23
CA HIS A 205 -8.31 -22.74 -26.25
C HIS A 205 -9.19 -21.50 -26.18
N LYS A 206 -9.44 -21.03 -24.95
CA LYS A 206 -10.41 -19.98 -24.64
C LYS A 206 -9.89 -19.10 -23.52
N SER A 207 -10.23 -17.82 -23.58
CA SER A 207 -10.01 -16.88 -22.49
C SER A 207 -11.31 -16.19 -22.09
N ALA A 208 -11.45 -15.93 -20.79
CA ALA A 208 -12.56 -15.17 -20.25
C ALA A 208 -12.13 -13.71 -19.98
N LEU A 209 -12.98 -12.75 -20.36
CA LEU A 209 -12.76 -11.34 -20.08
C LEU A 209 -13.96 -10.80 -19.31
N PHE A 210 -13.71 -10.17 -18.17
CA PHE A 210 -14.72 -9.53 -17.33
C PHE A 210 -14.33 -8.10 -17.01
N MET A 211 -15.28 -7.18 -17.18
CA MET A 211 -15.13 -5.78 -16.83
C MET A 211 -16.34 -5.33 -16.02
N ILE A 212 -16.09 -4.80 -14.82
CA ILE A 212 -17.13 -4.24 -13.95
C ILE A 212 -16.73 -2.86 -13.43
N GLY A 213 -17.63 -1.88 -13.55
CA GLY A 213 -17.38 -0.53 -13.07
C GLY A 213 -18.56 0.41 -13.29
N GLY A 214 -18.84 1.29 -12.32
CA GLY A 214 -19.90 2.31 -12.44
C GLY A 214 -21.31 1.74 -12.70
N GLY A 215 -21.58 0.51 -12.27
CA GLY A 215 -22.85 -0.17 -12.52
C GLY A 215 -22.96 -0.81 -13.91
N HIS A 216 -21.88 -0.82 -14.70
CA HIS A 216 -21.75 -1.56 -15.94
C HIS A 216 -21.01 -2.86 -15.70
N PHE A 217 -21.45 -3.89 -16.41
CA PHE A 217 -20.71 -5.12 -16.55
C PHE A 217 -20.66 -5.54 -18.01
N ALA A 218 -19.51 -6.05 -18.40
CA ALA A 218 -19.33 -6.74 -19.67
C ALA A 218 -18.49 -8.00 -19.42
N GLY A 219 -19.02 -9.16 -19.82
CA GLY A 219 -18.34 -10.43 -19.80
C GLY A 219 -18.32 -11.06 -21.19
N ALA A 220 -17.22 -11.69 -21.56
CA ALA A 220 -17.14 -12.51 -22.78
C ALA A 220 -16.21 -13.71 -22.60
N ILE A 221 -16.56 -14.80 -23.28
CA ILE A 221 -15.69 -15.96 -23.52
C ILE A 221 -15.22 -15.88 -24.97
N ILE A 222 -13.90 -15.80 -25.17
CA ILE A 222 -13.28 -15.58 -26.47
C ILE A 222 -12.44 -16.80 -26.84
N SER A 223 -12.59 -17.30 -28.07
CA SER A 223 -11.70 -18.33 -28.62
C SER A 223 -10.41 -17.68 -29.13
N HIS A 224 -9.28 -18.35 -28.95
CA HIS A 224 -8.00 -17.90 -29.48
C HIS A 224 -7.91 -18.05 -31.02
N SER A 225 -8.86 -18.76 -31.64
CA SER A 225 -8.96 -18.83 -33.09
C SER A 225 -9.63 -17.57 -33.66
N PRO A 226 -8.96 -16.78 -34.52
CA PRO A 226 -9.58 -15.61 -35.13
C PRO A 226 -10.62 -16.01 -36.18
N LYS A 227 -11.71 -15.25 -36.27
CA LYS A 227 -12.70 -15.36 -37.35
C LYS A 227 -12.11 -14.82 -38.65
N SER A 228 -12.40 -15.52 -39.76
CA SER A 228 -11.98 -15.08 -41.09
C SER A 228 -12.69 -13.77 -41.47
N THR A 229 -11.92 -12.73 -41.77
CA THR A 229 -12.42 -11.42 -42.24
C THR A 229 -12.23 -11.22 -43.74
N LYS A 230 -11.89 -12.29 -44.49
CA LYS A 230 -11.73 -12.25 -45.95
C LYS A 230 -13.03 -11.78 -46.61
N GLY A 231 -13.00 -10.61 -47.25
CA GLY A 231 -14.14 -10.01 -47.95
C GLY A 231 -14.80 -8.83 -47.22
N ASN A 232 -14.42 -8.55 -45.96
CA ASN A 232 -14.95 -7.40 -45.24
C ASN A 232 -14.19 -6.12 -45.62
N LYS A 233 -14.93 -5.01 -45.78
CA LYS A 233 -14.37 -3.67 -46.00
C LYS A 233 -14.28 -2.94 -44.66
N GLY A 234 -13.19 -2.22 -44.44
CA GLY A 234 -12.97 -1.43 -43.23
C GLY A 234 -11.51 -1.03 -43.06
N THR A 235 -11.26 -0.19 -42.07
CA THR A 235 -9.91 0.14 -41.60
C THR A 235 -9.25 -1.08 -40.93
N THR A 236 -7.92 -1.05 -40.79
CA THR A 236 -7.14 -2.16 -40.19
C THR A 236 -7.65 -2.51 -38.78
N GLU A 237 -8.00 -1.51 -37.97
CA GLU A 237 -8.53 -1.68 -36.62
C GLU A 237 -9.93 -2.33 -36.60
N GLU A 238 -10.80 -1.92 -37.53
CA GLU A 238 -12.14 -2.51 -37.67
C GLU A 238 -12.07 -3.98 -38.10
N LEU A 239 -11.14 -4.30 -39.01
CA LEU A 239 -10.88 -5.69 -39.40
C LEU A 239 -10.34 -6.51 -38.23
N MET A 240 -9.45 -5.95 -37.40
CA MET A 240 -8.99 -6.62 -36.17
C MET A 240 -10.15 -6.88 -35.21
N LEU A 241 -11.01 -5.88 -34.97
CA LEU A 241 -12.19 -6.02 -34.11
C LEU A 241 -13.19 -7.06 -34.63
N GLN A 242 -13.35 -7.18 -35.95
CA GLN A 242 -14.20 -8.19 -36.57
C GLN A 242 -13.61 -9.61 -36.50
N SER A 243 -12.28 -9.73 -36.44
CA SER A 243 -11.58 -11.02 -36.33
C SER A 243 -11.75 -11.67 -34.94
N VAL A 244 -12.18 -10.93 -33.93
CA VAL A 244 -12.37 -11.47 -32.58
C VAL A 244 -13.53 -12.47 -32.55
N HIS A 245 -13.24 -13.71 -32.15
CA HIS A 245 -14.22 -14.77 -32.02
C HIS A 245 -14.80 -14.83 -30.60
N LEU A 246 -15.92 -14.15 -30.38
CA LEU A 246 -16.71 -14.31 -29.15
C LEU A 246 -17.57 -15.57 -29.27
N LEU A 247 -17.39 -16.48 -28.32
CA LEU A 247 -18.22 -17.67 -28.14
C LEU A 247 -19.49 -17.30 -27.38
N GLU A 248 -19.30 -16.64 -26.24
CA GLU A 248 -20.38 -16.15 -25.38
C GLU A 248 -20.10 -14.70 -24.98
N GLN A 249 -21.14 -13.88 -24.90
CA GLN A 249 -21.03 -12.50 -24.43
C GLN A 249 -22.30 -12.07 -23.69
N LYS A 250 -22.11 -11.32 -22.60
CA LYS A 250 -23.20 -10.71 -21.84
C LYS A 250 -22.78 -9.35 -21.35
N THR A 251 -23.69 -8.39 -21.45
CA THR A 251 -23.54 -7.05 -20.87
C THR A 251 -24.80 -6.71 -20.10
N PHE A 252 -24.63 -6.06 -18.96
CA PHE A 252 -25.75 -5.55 -18.18
C PHE A 252 -25.40 -4.23 -17.52
N HIS A 253 -26.43 -3.46 -17.21
CA HIS A 253 -26.30 -2.16 -16.59
C HIS A 253 -27.36 -1.94 -15.53
N ARG A 254 -26.92 -1.49 -14.35
CA ARG A 254 -27.77 -0.97 -13.29
C ARG A 254 -27.24 0.38 -12.83
N TYR A 255 -28.14 1.32 -12.57
CA TYR A 255 -27.77 2.64 -12.07
C TYR A 255 -27.35 2.55 -10.59
N THR A 256 -26.04 2.54 -10.33
CA THR A 256 -25.46 2.41 -8.98
C THR A 256 -24.78 3.68 -8.47
N THR A 257 -24.51 4.65 -9.34
CA THR A 257 -23.77 5.88 -9.00
C THR A 257 -24.69 7.11 -8.96
N ARG A 258 -24.19 8.21 -8.38
CA ARG A 258 -24.91 9.51 -8.40
C ARG A 258 -24.51 10.32 -9.64
N ARG A 259 -25.48 10.93 -10.30
CA ARG A 259 -25.23 11.89 -11.39
C ARG A 259 -24.29 13.00 -10.87
N LYS A 260 -23.24 13.32 -11.63
CA LYS A 260 -22.21 14.36 -11.36
C LYS A 260 -21.21 14.11 -10.22
N GLN A 261 -21.49 13.22 -9.26
CA GLN A 261 -20.55 12.97 -8.14
C GLN A 261 -19.56 11.82 -8.43
N GLY A 262 -19.85 10.95 -9.41
CA GLY A 262 -19.01 9.77 -9.68
C GLY A 262 -18.98 8.76 -8.52
N GLY A 263 -18.29 7.63 -8.70
CA GLY A 263 -18.06 6.63 -7.67
C GLY A 263 -19.24 5.70 -7.34
N SER A 264 -18.94 4.48 -6.90
CA SER A 264 -19.94 3.51 -6.41
C SER A 264 -20.51 3.96 -5.06
N GLN A 265 -21.76 3.59 -4.78
CA GLN A 265 -22.41 3.90 -3.51
C GLN A 265 -21.71 3.20 -2.34
N SER A 266 -21.25 1.96 -2.55
CA SER A 266 -20.46 1.23 -1.57
C SER A 266 -19.14 1.92 -1.21
N ALA A 267 -18.42 2.50 -2.18
CA ALA A 267 -17.20 3.26 -1.90
C ALA A 267 -17.49 4.51 -1.08
N ASN A 268 -18.54 5.26 -1.46
CA ASN A 268 -18.94 6.47 -0.72
C ASN A 268 -19.44 6.13 0.70
N ASP A 269 -20.18 5.04 0.88
CA ASP A 269 -20.63 4.59 2.19
C ASP A 269 -19.47 4.16 3.09
N ASN A 270 -18.39 3.62 2.51
CA ASN A 270 -17.18 3.25 3.24
C ASN A 270 -16.34 4.47 3.62
N ALA A 271 -16.31 5.50 2.77
CA ALA A 271 -15.51 6.71 3.01
C ALA A 271 -16.21 7.76 3.88
N LYS A 272 -17.51 8.00 3.66
CA LYS A 272 -18.28 9.08 4.30
C LYS A 272 -19.40 8.58 5.22
N GLY A 273 -19.46 7.26 5.43
CA GLY A 273 -20.49 6.61 6.23
C GLY A 273 -21.80 6.35 5.46
N LYS A 274 -22.60 5.43 6.00
CA LYS A 274 -23.85 4.98 5.37
C LYS A 274 -24.92 6.06 5.41
N ALA A 275 -25.16 6.73 4.29
CA ALA A 275 -26.32 7.61 4.13
C ALA A 275 -27.64 6.82 4.25
N LYS A 276 -28.68 7.43 4.81
CA LYS A 276 -30.01 6.82 5.00
C LYS A 276 -31.08 7.45 4.11
N SER A 277 -30.74 7.84 2.88
CA SER A 277 -31.70 8.41 1.93
C SER A 277 -32.30 7.35 1.00
N ALA A 278 -33.51 7.59 0.49
CA ALA A 278 -34.16 6.70 -0.48
C ALA A 278 -33.27 6.45 -1.72
N GLY A 279 -32.60 7.49 -2.23
CA GLY A 279 -31.67 7.38 -3.35
C GLY A 279 -30.42 6.54 -3.03
N SER A 280 -29.89 6.63 -1.81
CA SER A 280 -28.76 5.77 -1.38
C SER A 280 -29.17 4.30 -1.26
N ASN A 281 -30.37 4.02 -0.74
CA ASN A 281 -30.88 2.66 -0.63
C ASN A 281 -31.16 2.02 -2.00
N LEU A 282 -31.71 2.78 -2.96
CA LEU A 282 -31.94 2.29 -4.31
C LEU A 282 -30.62 1.90 -5.01
N ARG A 283 -29.56 2.69 -4.84
CA ARG A 283 -28.23 2.37 -5.38
C ARG A 283 -27.62 1.12 -4.74
N ARG A 284 -27.75 0.96 -3.42
CA ARG A 284 -27.32 -0.27 -2.72
C ARG A 284 -28.05 -1.51 -3.24
N TYR A 285 -29.37 -1.41 -3.39
CA TYR A 285 -30.18 -2.49 -3.96
C TYR A 285 -29.72 -2.83 -5.39
N ASN A 286 -29.47 -1.81 -6.22
CA ASN A 286 -28.96 -2.02 -7.58
C ASN A 286 -27.56 -2.64 -7.60
N GLU A 287 -26.66 -2.28 -6.67
CA GLU A 287 -25.33 -2.92 -6.53
C GLU A 287 -25.44 -4.40 -6.11
N GLN A 288 -26.36 -4.71 -5.19
CA GLN A 288 -26.63 -6.09 -4.76
C GLN A 288 -27.25 -6.92 -5.90
N ALA A 289 -28.23 -6.36 -6.61
CA ALA A 289 -28.84 -7.01 -7.77
C ALA A 289 -27.83 -7.26 -8.88
N LEU A 290 -26.97 -6.26 -9.16
CA LEU A 290 -25.86 -6.41 -10.11
C LEU A 290 -24.93 -7.54 -9.70
N THR A 291 -24.53 -7.58 -8.43
CA THR A 291 -23.66 -8.64 -7.90
C THR A 291 -24.31 -10.01 -8.02
N LYS A 292 -25.62 -10.13 -7.77
CA LYS A 292 -26.35 -11.39 -7.96
C LYS A 292 -26.33 -11.84 -9.43
N GLU A 293 -26.67 -10.94 -10.35
CA GLU A 293 -26.65 -11.23 -11.80
C GLU A 293 -25.27 -11.65 -12.31
N VAL A 294 -24.19 -11.00 -11.83
CA VAL A 294 -22.81 -11.40 -12.14
C VAL A 294 -22.55 -12.84 -11.67
N ARG A 295 -22.96 -13.19 -10.45
CA ARG A 295 -22.70 -14.52 -9.87
C ARG A 295 -23.51 -15.60 -10.56
N ASP A 296 -24.77 -15.33 -10.88
CA ASP A 296 -25.62 -16.24 -11.63
C ASP A 296 -25.00 -16.52 -13.01
N LEU A 297 -24.53 -15.47 -13.71
CA LEU A 297 -23.82 -15.62 -14.98
C LEU A 297 -22.54 -16.45 -14.87
N LEU A 298 -21.73 -16.22 -13.83
CA LEU A 298 -20.49 -16.99 -13.62
C LEU A 298 -20.79 -18.48 -13.36
N ASN A 299 -21.89 -18.78 -12.68
CA ASN A 299 -22.33 -20.16 -12.46
C ASN A 299 -22.77 -20.82 -13.78
N ASP A 300 -23.54 -20.11 -14.61
CA ASP A 300 -23.91 -20.60 -15.95
C ASP A 300 -22.67 -20.87 -16.82
N TRP A 301 -21.68 -19.99 -16.73
CA TRP A 301 -20.42 -20.08 -17.47
C TRP A 301 -19.36 -20.95 -16.81
N LYS A 302 -19.65 -21.62 -15.70
CA LYS A 302 -18.66 -22.44 -14.97
C LYS A 302 -17.94 -23.44 -15.88
N HIS A 303 -18.70 -24.13 -16.74
CA HIS A 303 -18.16 -25.10 -17.69
C HIS A 303 -17.21 -24.47 -18.73
N HIS A 304 -17.44 -23.22 -19.12
CA HIS A 304 -16.52 -22.47 -19.98
C HIS A 304 -15.28 -22.02 -19.20
N LEU A 305 -15.46 -21.51 -17.99
CA LEU A 305 -14.39 -21.00 -17.13
C LEU A 305 -13.39 -22.09 -16.74
N ASP A 306 -13.86 -23.32 -16.51
CA ASP A 306 -12.99 -24.46 -16.22
C ASP A 306 -12.07 -24.79 -17.41
N SER A 307 -12.54 -24.56 -18.64
CA SER A 307 -11.76 -24.75 -19.88
C SER A 307 -10.91 -23.54 -20.30
N CYS A 308 -10.95 -22.43 -19.56
CA CYS A 308 -10.21 -21.22 -19.92
C CYS A 308 -8.74 -21.28 -19.47
N ASP A 309 -7.85 -20.80 -20.34
CA ASP A 309 -6.42 -20.67 -20.06
C ASP A 309 -6.15 -19.45 -19.18
N HIS A 310 -6.82 -18.33 -19.51
CA HIS A 310 -6.65 -17.04 -18.84
C HIS A 310 -8.00 -16.41 -18.55
N ILE A 311 -8.10 -15.79 -17.38
CA ILE A 311 -9.28 -15.04 -16.93
C ILE A 311 -8.83 -13.61 -16.64
N PHE A 312 -9.16 -12.68 -17.53
CA PHE A 312 -8.82 -11.27 -17.38
C PHE A 312 -9.97 -10.52 -16.70
N ILE A 313 -9.68 -9.85 -15.58
CA ILE A 313 -10.67 -9.15 -14.79
C ILE A 313 -10.27 -7.68 -14.64
N LYS A 314 -11.21 -6.79 -14.94
CA LYS A 314 -11.17 -5.38 -14.55
C LYS A 314 -12.27 -5.14 -13.53
N ALA A 315 -11.90 -4.75 -12.32
CA ALA A 315 -12.84 -4.42 -11.28
C ALA A 315 -12.38 -3.16 -10.55
N ASN A 316 -13.15 -2.08 -10.68
CA ASN A 316 -12.82 -0.82 -10.01
C ASN A 316 -13.29 -0.90 -8.54
N GLY A 317 -12.34 -0.96 -7.61
CA GLY A 317 -12.59 -0.98 -6.16
C GLY A 317 -12.86 -2.37 -5.56
N GLN A 318 -12.70 -2.48 -4.24
CA GLN A 318 -12.74 -3.77 -3.54
C GLN A 318 -14.11 -4.47 -3.55
N SER A 319 -15.21 -3.72 -3.62
CA SER A 319 -16.55 -4.31 -3.67
C SER A 319 -16.82 -5.05 -4.98
N SER A 320 -16.41 -4.45 -6.11
CA SER A 320 -16.60 -5.05 -7.44
C SER A 320 -15.68 -6.26 -7.67
N HIS A 321 -14.48 -6.25 -7.09
CA HIS A 321 -13.57 -7.41 -7.09
C HIS A 321 -14.20 -8.61 -6.37
N LYS A 322 -14.76 -8.39 -5.17
CA LYS A 322 -15.50 -9.41 -4.39
C LYS A 322 -16.81 -9.88 -5.04
N SER A 323 -17.32 -9.15 -6.04
CA SER A 323 -18.49 -9.61 -6.81
C SER A 323 -18.13 -10.73 -7.79
N ILE A 324 -16.90 -10.76 -8.30
CA ILE A 324 -16.45 -11.72 -9.32
C ILE A 324 -15.61 -12.85 -8.68
N ILE A 325 -14.73 -12.53 -7.72
CA ILE A 325 -13.73 -13.48 -7.20
C ILE A 325 -13.96 -13.74 -5.71
N GLY A 326 -13.79 -14.99 -5.28
CA GLY A 326 -13.61 -15.33 -3.87
C GLY A 326 -14.84 -15.22 -2.97
N TYR A 327 -16.03 -15.26 -3.54
CA TYR A 327 -17.28 -15.39 -2.77
C TYR A 327 -17.59 -16.86 -2.47
N LEU A 328 -18.53 -17.11 -1.55
CA LEU A 328 -18.93 -18.46 -1.15
C LEU A 328 -19.43 -19.25 -2.36
N ASN A 329 -18.80 -20.40 -2.65
CA ASN A 329 -19.05 -21.24 -3.84
C ASN A 329 -18.77 -20.57 -5.19
N ALA A 330 -17.87 -19.59 -5.24
CA ALA A 330 -17.47 -18.96 -6.50
C ALA A 330 -16.80 -19.96 -7.46
N PRO A 331 -17.15 -19.95 -8.77
CA PRO A 331 -16.41 -20.68 -9.81
C PRO A 331 -14.93 -20.25 -9.88
N ILE A 332 -14.64 -18.99 -9.54
CA ILE A 332 -13.29 -18.40 -9.56
C ILE A 332 -12.82 -18.17 -8.11
N LYS A 333 -11.72 -18.83 -7.74
CA LYS A 333 -11.10 -18.72 -6.41
C LYS A 333 -10.17 -17.50 -6.34
N ASN A 334 -9.89 -16.99 -5.13
CA ASN A 334 -8.95 -15.89 -4.91
C ASN A 334 -7.50 -16.25 -5.30
N ASP A 335 -7.13 -17.52 -5.20
CA ASP A 335 -5.77 -18.03 -5.41
C ASP A 335 -5.59 -18.73 -6.76
N ASP A 336 -6.44 -18.40 -7.74
CA ASP A 336 -6.38 -18.99 -9.08
C ASP A 336 -5.34 -18.26 -9.94
N VAL A 337 -4.27 -18.95 -10.32
CA VAL A 337 -3.16 -18.43 -11.14
C VAL A 337 -3.62 -17.95 -12.52
N ARG A 338 -4.77 -18.44 -13.02
CA ARG A 338 -5.34 -18.02 -14.31
C ARG A 338 -5.93 -16.61 -14.27
N VAL A 339 -6.26 -16.11 -13.08
CA VAL A 339 -6.84 -14.79 -12.89
C VAL A 339 -5.77 -13.72 -13.02
N LYS A 340 -5.98 -12.78 -13.93
CA LYS A 340 -5.06 -11.69 -14.24
C LYS A 340 -5.81 -10.39 -14.40
N PHE A 341 -5.14 -9.28 -14.13
CA PHE A 341 -5.67 -7.95 -14.39
C PHE A 341 -5.25 -7.44 -15.76
N PHE A 342 -6.02 -6.50 -16.30
CA PHE A 342 -5.67 -5.82 -17.55
C PHE A 342 -4.44 -4.92 -17.31
N PRO A 343 -3.35 -5.10 -18.08
CA PRO A 343 -2.10 -4.34 -17.90
C PRO A 343 -2.13 -2.95 -18.59
N PHE A 344 -3.32 -2.44 -18.89
CA PHE A 344 -3.54 -1.15 -19.54
C PHE A 344 -4.88 -0.58 -19.09
N THR A 345 -5.03 0.73 -19.24
CA THR A 345 -6.27 1.42 -18.96
C THR A 345 -7.34 1.04 -19.98
N THR A 346 -8.56 0.82 -19.50
CA THR A 346 -9.70 0.41 -20.32
C THR A 346 -10.86 1.37 -20.09
N LYS A 347 -11.72 1.53 -21.09
CA LYS A 347 -12.88 2.43 -21.04
C LYS A 347 -14.06 1.77 -20.31
N ARG A 348 -15.25 2.33 -20.51
CA ARG A 348 -16.51 1.82 -19.95
C ARG A 348 -16.76 0.37 -20.42
N PRO A 349 -17.20 -0.54 -19.53
CA PRO A 349 -17.51 -1.92 -19.90
C PRO A 349 -18.59 -2.00 -21.00
N THR A 350 -18.18 -2.38 -22.21
CA THR A 350 -19.06 -2.66 -23.37
C THR A 350 -18.52 -3.86 -24.15
N THR A 351 -19.34 -4.45 -25.03
CA THR A 351 -18.88 -5.52 -25.92
C THR A 351 -17.77 -5.07 -26.86
N THR A 352 -17.83 -3.82 -27.33
CA THR A 352 -16.79 -3.22 -28.18
C THR A 352 -15.49 -3.04 -27.40
N GLU A 353 -15.55 -2.67 -26.13
CA GLU A 353 -14.38 -2.54 -25.28
C GLU A 353 -13.74 -3.90 -24.98
N LEU A 354 -14.54 -4.95 -24.77
CA LEU A 354 -14.02 -6.32 -24.63
C LEU A 354 -13.24 -6.76 -25.89
N LYS A 355 -13.78 -6.47 -27.09
CA LYS A 355 -13.08 -6.74 -28.35
C LYS A 355 -11.78 -5.94 -28.46
N LYS A 356 -11.81 -4.64 -28.13
CA LYS A 356 -10.61 -3.79 -28.13
C LYS A 356 -9.55 -4.33 -27.18
N ALA A 357 -9.93 -4.63 -25.94
CA ALA A 357 -9.02 -5.18 -24.95
C ALA A 357 -8.43 -6.53 -25.38
N TRP A 358 -9.21 -7.39 -26.03
CA TRP A 358 -8.67 -8.62 -26.61
C TRP A 358 -7.69 -8.36 -27.74
N CYS A 359 -8.00 -7.44 -28.67
CA CYS A 359 -7.04 -7.03 -29.72
C CYS A 359 -5.75 -6.47 -29.10
N GLU A 360 -5.83 -5.66 -28.05
CA GLU A 360 -4.65 -5.13 -27.37
C GLU A 360 -3.80 -6.23 -26.72
N LEU A 361 -4.43 -7.26 -26.14
CA LEU A 361 -3.72 -8.39 -25.51
C LEU A 361 -3.14 -9.38 -26.54
N SER A 362 -3.85 -9.61 -27.65
CA SER A 362 -3.58 -10.72 -28.56
C SER A 362 -2.70 -10.36 -29.77
N TYR A 363 -2.22 -9.11 -29.86
CA TYR A 363 -1.34 -8.66 -30.93
C TYR A 363 -0.01 -8.12 -30.40
N LEU A 364 1.07 -8.38 -31.15
CA LEU A 364 2.39 -7.81 -30.91
C LEU A 364 2.36 -6.31 -31.14
N LYS A 365 2.93 -5.55 -30.20
CA LYS A 365 3.10 -4.10 -30.33
C LYS A 365 4.49 -3.76 -30.83
N ILE A 366 4.61 -2.76 -31.69
CA ILE A 366 5.90 -2.20 -32.05
C ILE A 366 6.13 -1.01 -31.12
N VAL A 367 7.15 -1.11 -30.27
CA VAL A 367 7.49 -0.11 -29.24
C VAL A 367 8.95 0.26 -29.37
N ASN A 368 9.30 1.51 -29.09
CA ASN A 368 10.70 1.93 -29.10
C ASN A 368 11.44 1.43 -27.86
N VAL A 369 12.73 1.16 -28.01
CA VAL A 369 13.58 0.75 -26.88
C VAL A 369 13.56 1.86 -25.81
N PRO A 370 13.37 1.53 -24.51
CA PRO A 370 13.38 2.53 -23.45
C PRO A 370 14.71 3.31 -23.47
N LYS A 371 14.62 4.64 -23.35
CA LYS A 371 15.81 5.50 -23.30
C LYS A 371 16.55 5.24 -21.99
N ILE A 372 17.86 5.06 -22.08
CA ILE A 372 18.75 4.87 -20.93
C ILE A 372 18.69 6.10 -20.03
N ASN A 373 18.51 5.90 -18.73
CA ASN A 373 18.53 6.98 -17.74
C ASN A 373 19.98 7.41 -17.48
N LYS A 374 20.49 8.30 -18.34
CA LYS A 374 21.88 8.79 -18.27
C LYS A 374 22.22 9.45 -16.93
N ASP A 375 21.27 10.15 -16.30
CA ASP A 375 21.47 10.81 -15.01
C ASP A 375 21.75 9.83 -13.86
N ILE A 376 21.16 8.64 -13.92
CA ILE A 376 21.38 7.57 -12.93
C ILE A 376 22.73 6.90 -13.20
N LEU A 377 23.08 6.71 -14.48
CA LEU A 377 24.37 6.18 -14.89
C LEU A 377 25.52 7.06 -14.40
N GLU A 378 25.41 8.38 -14.62
CA GLU A 378 26.42 9.35 -14.22
C GLU A 378 26.56 9.42 -12.69
N LYS A 379 25.46 9.26 -11.94
CA LYS A 379 25.50 9.18 -10.47
C LYS A 379 26.17 7.89 -9.99
N LEU A 380 25.91 6.75 -10.62
CA LEU A 380 26.55 5.48 -10.30
C LEU A 380 28.05 5.48 -10.68
N GLU A 381 28.41 6.09 -11.80
CA GLU A 381 29.81 6.30 -12.20
C GLU A 381 30.53 7.19 -11.21
N LYS A 382 29.94 8.33 -10.81
CA LYS A 382 30.49 9.20 -9.75
C LYS A 382 30.64 8.48 -8.41
N GLN A 383 29.71 7.61 -8.03
CA GLN A 383 29.85 6.78 -6.82
C GLN A 383 30.96 5.73 -6.97
N LYS A 384 31.07 5.05 -8.11
CA LYS A 384 32.17 4.10 -8.39
C LYS A 384 33.52 4.81 -8.40
N GLU A 385 33.60 5.99 -9.00
CA GLU A 385 34.81 6.83 -8.97
C GLU A 385 35.14 7.30 -7.56
N ALA A 386 34.16 7.66 -6.74
CA ALA A 386 34.38 8.01 -5.33
C ALA A 386 34.86 6.80 -4.51
N LEU A 387 34.36 5.60 -4.77
CA LEU A 387 34.80 4.35 -4.14
C LEU A 387 36.21 3.94 -4.59
N VAL A 388 36.56 4.13 -5.88
CA VAL A 388 37.91 3.90 -6.40
C VAL A 388 38.89 4.94 -5.87
N LYS A 389 38.50 6.21 -5.76
CA LYS A 389 39.30 7.27 -5.12
C LYS A 389 39.49 7.01 -3.62
N SER A 390 38.47 6.48 -2.93
CA SER A 390 38.59 6.04 -1.53
C SER A 390 39.53 4.84 -1.37
N LYS A 391 39.62 3.93 -2.36
CA LYS A 391 40.60 2.83 -2.37
C LYS A 391 42.02 3.29 -2.75
N GLN A 392 42.16 4.25 -3.66
CA GLN A 392 43.47 4.80 -4.08
C GLN A 392 44.06 5.76 -3.03
N GLN A 393 43.23 6.44 -2.24
CA GLN A 393 43.70 7.24 -1.10
C GLN A 393 44.31 6.38 0.03
N HIS A 394 44.02 5.08 0.06
CA HIS A 394 44.63 4.13 1.00
C HIS A 394 45.98 3.55 0.53
N THR A 395 46.50 3.89 -0.65
CA THR A 395 47.80 3.39 -1.13
C THR A 395 48.91 4.43 -1.26
N ASP A 396 48.63 5.73 -1.18
CA ASP A 396 49.65 6.79 -1.38
C ASP A 396 49.90 7.72 -0.17
N SER A 397 49.47 7.34 1.03
CA SER A 397 49.73 8.13 2.26
C SER A 397 50.23 7.28 3.44
N HIS A 398 51.23 6.44 3.20
CA HIS A 398 52.08 5.89 4.28
C HIS A 398 53.38 6.68 4.42
N LYS A 399 53.27 7.94 4.87
CA LYS A 399 54.29 8.65 5.65
C LYS A 399 53.53 9.51 6.67
N GLU A 400 53.87 9.29 7.95
CA GLU A 400 53.30 9.88 9.18
C GLU A 400 52.04 9.18 9.72
N GLN A 401 52.30 8.16 10.54
CA GLN A 401 51.35 7.56 11.47
C GLN A 401 51.23 8.47 12.70
N ASP A 402 50.10 9.14 12.87
CA ASP A 402 49.59 9.42 14.21
C ASP A 402 48.89 8.14 14.69
N GLU A 403 49.46 7.49 15.69
CA GLU A 403 48.88 6.32 16.35
C GLU A 403 47.52 6.67 16.98
N VAL A 404 46.42 6.37 16.30
CA VAL A 404 45.10 6.44 16.92
C VAL A 404 44.95 5.24 17.85
N ASP A 405 44.94 5.51 19.16
CA ASP A 405 44.75 4.56 20.26
C ASP A 405 43.64 3.53 19.90
N PRO A 406 43.90 2.20 20.00
CA PRO A 406 42.94 1.15 19.64
C PRO A 406 41.56 1.32 20.29
N ASP A 407 41.51 1.96 21.46
CA ASP A 407 40.28 2.25 22.19
C ASP A 407 39.36 3.25 21.48
N VAL A 408 39.89 4.19 20.69
CA VAL A 408 39.09 5.18 19.93
C VAL A 408 38.40 4.51 18.73
N LYS A 409 39.01 3.47 18.16
CA LYS A 409 38.38 2.71 17.08
C LYS A 409 37.21 1.87 17.59
N VAL A 410 37.40 1.25 18.76
CA VAL A 410 36.35 0.49 19.45
C VAL A 410 35.15 1.38 19.78
N THR A 411 35.37 2.61 20.25
CA THR A 411 34.28 3.52 20.62
C THR A 411 33.44 3.96 19.43
N LEU A 412 34.06 4.23 18.29
CA LEU A 412 33.36 4.58 17.06
C LEU A 412 32.47 3.43 16.56
N GLU A 413 32.96 2.19 16.62
CA GLU A 413 32.20 1.00 16.25
C GLU A 413 31.03 0.76 17.24
N LEU A 414 31.27 0.88 18.55
CA LEU A 414 30.22 0.77 19.58
C LEU A 414 29.12 1.83 19.40
N ILE A 415 29.49 3.08 19.15
CA ILE A 415 28.54 4.18 18.93
C ILE A 415 27.77 3.98 17.63
N SER A 416 28.42 3.49 16.57
CA SER A 416 27.73 3.11 15.32
C SER A 416 26.67 2.04 15.57
N LEU A 417 26.99 1.00 16.36
CA LEU A 417 26.04 -0.05 16.72
C LEU A 417 24.91 0.47 17.63
N LEU A 418 25.20 1.35 18.57
CA LEU A 418 24.21 2.01 19.43
C LEU A 418 23.25 2.89 18.62
N LYS A 419 23.77 3.71 17.68
CA LYS A 419 22.96 4.55 16.77
C LYS A 419 22.03 3.72 15.89
N LYS A 420 22.50 2.57 15.41
CA LYS A 420 21.72 1.64 14.56
C LYS A 420 20.66 0.84 15.34
N GLY A 421 20.64 0.90 16.67
CA GLY A 421 19.61 0.23 17.47
C GLY A 421 19.72 -1.30 17.52
N LYS A 422 20.76 -1.92 16.93
CA LYS A 422 20.90 -3.37 16.76
C LYS A 422 21.49 -4.04 18.01
N ALA A 423 20.64 -4.32 19.00
CA ALA A 423 21.08 -4.88 20.28
C ALA A 423 21.79 -6.25 20.20
N PRO A 424 21.39 -7.23 19.36
CA PRO A 424 22.08 -8.51 19.25
C PRO A 424 23.50 -8.38 18.66
N ALA A 425 23.69 -7.47 17.71
CA ALA A 425 25.00 -7.19 17.10
C ALA A 425 25.95 -6.54 18.13
N LEU A 426 25.43 -5.65 18.97
CA LEU A 426 26.19 -5.04 20.06
C LEU A 426 26.67 -6.08 21.08
N ILE A 427 25.80 -7.01 21.51
CA ILE A 427 26.15 -8.08 22.44
C ILE A 427 27.23 -9.01 21.85
N SER A 428 27.07 -9.39 20.57
CA SER A 428 28.06 -10.22 19.87
C SER A 428 29.43 -9.54 19.78
N TYR A 429 29.44 -8.23 19.50
CA TYR A 429 30.66 -7.44 19.43
C TYR A 429 31.36 -7.31 20.79
N LEU A 430 30.61 -7.03 21.86
CA LEU A 430 31.16 -6.94 23.23
C LEU A 430 31.77 -8.28 23.68
N ASN A 431 31.08 -9.39 23.42
CA ASN A 431 31.58 -10.73 23.76
C ASN A 431 32.82 -11.12 22.95
N LYS A 432 32.86 -10.78 21.66
CA LYS A 432 34.00 -11.08 20.76
C LYS A 432 35.27 -10.34 21.18
N ASN A 433 35.12 -9.08 21.57
CA ASN A 433 36.24 -8.21 21.93
C ASN A 433 36.54 -8.19 23.44
N LYS A 434 35.78 -8.92 24.27
CA LYS A 434 35.89 -8.96 25.74
C LYS A 434 35.90 -7.56 26.38
N ILE A 435 35.07 -6.66 25.86
CA ILE A 435 34.96 -5.28 26.35
C ILE A 435 34.00 -5.26 27.53
N ASP A 436 34.37 -4.57 28.61
CA ASP A 436 33.49 -4.37 29.75
C ASP A 436 32.30 -3.45 29.38
N VAL A 437 31.14 -3.77 29.93
CA VAL A 437 29.88 -3.04 29.68
C VAL A 437 29.96 -1.61 30.22
N ASN A 438 30.79 -1.38 31.24
CA ASN A 438 31.03 -0.07 31.84
C ASN A 438 32.24 0.67 31.23
N PHE A 439 32.69 0.25 30.04
CA PHE A 439 33.79 0.91 29.34
C PHE A 439 33.53 2.41 29.14
N ASN A 440 34.50 3.23 29.51
CA ASN A 440 34.44 4.68 29.38
C ASN A 440 34.81 5.09 27.94
N LEU A 441 33.86 5.71 27.24
CA LEU A 441 34.00 6.09 25.84
C LEU A 441 35.11 7.14 25.65
N LYS A 442 36.06 6.83 24.79
CA LYS A 442 37.11 7.75 24.30
C LYS A 442 36.74 8.30 22.90
N PRO A 443 37.19 9.51 22.52
CA PRO A 443 37.97 10.46 23.30
C PRO A 443 37.12 11.12 24.39
N ILE A 444 37.71 11.28 25.57
CA ILE A 444 37.03 11.80 26.75
C ILE A 444 36.43 13.19 26.49
N ASN A 445 37.03 13.98 25.58
CA ASN A 445 36.59 15.33 25.21
C ASN A 445 35.22 15.39 24.54
N GLU A 446 34.89 14.41 23.70
CA GLU A 446 33.59 14.36 23.02
C GLU A 446 32.50 13.76 23.90
N TYR A 447 32.85 12.76 24.72
CA TYR A 447 31.91 12.00 25.55
C TYR A 447 31.87 12.46 27.02
N MET A 448 32.18 13.74 27.28
CA MET A 448 32.16 14.33 28.63
C MET A 448 30.80 14.17 29.34
N ASN A 449 29.71 14.33 28.58
CA ASN A 449 28.35 14.20 29.09
C ASN A 449 27.86 12.74 29.13
N THR A 450 28.38 11.90 28.25
CA THR A 450 27.94 10.51 28.02
C THR A 450 29.11 9.53 28.13
N PRO A 451 29.71 9.38 29.33
CA PRO A 451 30.93 8.60 29.51
C PRO A 451 30.75 7.10 29.21
N THR A 452 29.60 6.52 29.49
CA THR A 452 29.35 5.08 29.27
C THR A 452 28.33 4.86 28.16
N MET A 453 28.28 3.64 27.61
CA MET A 453 27.21 3.22 26.70
C MET A 453 25.79 3.44 27.26
N LEU A 454 25.58 3.26 28.58
CA LEU A 454 24.28 3.46 29.23
C LEU A 454 23.86 4.94 29.24
N HIS A 455 24.78 5.86 29.60
CA HIS A 455 24.56 7.30 29.48
C HIS A 455 24.25 7.73 28.03
N TYR A 456 24.98 7.19 27.05
CA TYR A 456 24.72 7.49 25.63
C TYR A 456 23.33 7.02 25.20
N ALA A 457 22.95 5.78 25.55
CA ALA A 457 21.63 5.24 25.22
C ALA A 457 20.49 6.05 25.88
N SER A 458 20.70 6.50 27.12
CA SER A 458 19.72 7.29 27.88
C SER A 458 19.54 8.70 27.31
N PHE A 459 20.64 9.36 26.92
CA PHE A 459 20.62 10.68 26.30
C PHE A 459 19.89 10.68 24.94
N ASN A 460 20.11 9.63 24.13
CA ASN A 460 19.47 9.49 22.81
C ASN A 460 18.04 8.91 22.86
N GLY A 461 17.52 8.55 24.04
CA GLY A 461 16.17 8.01 24.17
C GLY A 461 16.01 6.53 23.76
N LEU A 462 17.11 5.77 23.68
CA LEU A 462 17.12 4.37 23.21
C LEU A 462 16.66 3.41 24.32
N HIS A 463 15.36 3.39 24.60
CA HIS A 463 14.77 2.64 25.73
C HIS A 463 15.00 1.12 25.65
N HIS A 464 14.98 0.53 24.45
CA HIS A 464 15.20 -0.90 24.25
C HIS A 464 16.64 -1.32 24.55
N ILE A 465 17.62 -0.49 24.16
CA ILE A 465 19.03 -0.73 24.47
C ILE A 465 19.29 -0.54 25.96
N CYS A 466 18.70 0.48 26.61
CA CYS A 466 18.84 0.69 28.05
C CYS A 466 18.37 -0.53 28.84
N GLN A 467 17.20 -1.08 28.47
CA GLN A 467 16.67 -2.30 29.10
C GLN A 467 17.63 -3.49 28.94
N ILE A 468 18.22 -3.67 27.75
CA ILE A 468 19.13 -4.78 27.46
C ILE A 468 20.47 -4.61 28.20
N LEU A 469 21.01 -3.39 28.24
CA LEU A 469 22.24 -3.09 28.97
C LEU A 469 22.08 -3.36 30.47
N LEU A 470 20.93 -3.00 31.05
CA LEU A 470 20.66 -3.19 32.47
C LEU A 470 20.32 -4.65 32.84
N ILE A 471 19.42 -5.29 32.09
CA ILE A 471 18.92 -6.64 32.43
C ILE A 471 19.90 -7.73 31.98
N ASN A 472 20.36 -7.68 30.72
CA ASN A 472 21.13 -8.79 30.14
C ASN A 472 22.64 -8.62 30.38
N LEU A 473 23.14 -7.40 30.27
CA LEU A 473 24.57 -7.09 30.37
C LEU A 473 24.97 -6.56 31.77
N LYS A 474 24.02 -6.38 32.69
CA LYS A 474 24.24 -5.93 34.07
C LYS A 474 25.10 -4.66 34.17
N ALA A 475 24.86 -3.69 33.28
CA ALA A 475 25.51 -2.38 33.33
C ALA A 475 25.26 -1.68 34.68
N ASN A 476 26.25 -0.96 35.19
CA ASN A 476 26.12 -0.25 36.46
C ASN A 476 25.40 1.11 36.26
N PRO A 477 24.19 1.31 36.83
CA PRO A 477 23.44 2.55 36.69
C PRO A 477 23.92 3.68 37.64
N THR A 478 24.79 3.38 38.61
CA THR A 478 25.29 4.32 39.64
C THR A 478 26.46 5.17 39.14
N ILE A 479 27.00 4.86 37.96
CA ILE A 479 28.07 5.66 37.37
C ILE A 479 27.52 7.04 37.06
N MET A 480 28.25 8.07 37.48
CA MET A 480 27.92 9.47 37.20
C MET A 480 28.82 10.02 36.10
N ASN A 481 28.30 10.97 35.33
CA ASN A 481 29.12 11.75 34.42
C ASN A 481 29.98 12.79 35.15
N LYS A 482 30.83 13.51 34.41
CA LYS A 482 31.66 14.60 34.99
C LYS A 482 30.83 15.73 35.60
N PHE A 483 29.55 15.83 35.25
CA PHE A 483 28.59 16.79 35.80
C PHE A 483 27.78 16.25 36.99
N GLY A 484 28.13 15.07 37.51
CA GLY A 484 27.46 14.46 38.67
C GLY A 484 26.04 13.94 38.39
N LYS A 485 25.66 13.77 37.11
CA LYS A 485 24.36 13.22 36.71
C LYS A 485 24.47 11.72 36.43
N THR A 486 23.46 10.96 36.86
CA THR A 486 23.34 9.54 36.51
C THR A 486 22.71 9.36 35.13
N ALA A 487 22.82 8.15 34.56
CA ALA A 487 22.18 7.83 33.29
C ALA A 487 20.66 8.02 33.32
N TYR A 488 20.02 7.80 34.49
CA TYR A 488 18.60 8.06 34.69
C TYR A 488 18.25 9.55 34.62
N GLU A 489 18.99 10.41 35.33
CA GLU A 489 18.78 11.86 35.32
C GLU A 489 19.05 12.50 33.96
N LEU A 490 19.88 11.87 33.13
CA LEU A 490 20.17 12.30 31.76
C LEU A 490 19.01 11.97 30.79
N SER A 491 18.07 11.12 31.20
CA SER A 491 16.98 10.65 30.33
C SER A 491 15.84 11.68 30.22
N ASN A 492 15.61 12.17 29.00
CA ASN A 492 14.56 13.16 28.72
C ASN A 492 13.20 12.52 28.38
N ASN A 493 13.16 11.20 28.14
CA ASN A 493 11.97 10.50 27.67
C ASN A 493 11.34 9.67 28.81
N THR A 494 10.01 9.74 28.96
CA THR A 494 9.26 8.95 29.95
C THR A 494 9.46 7.45 29.73
N LYS A 495 9.56 7.01 28.48
CA LYS A 495 9.79 5.61 28.12
C LYS A 495 11.16 5.08 28.55
N THR A 496 12.20 5.92 28.45
CA THR A 496 13.53 5.55 28.98
C THR A 496 13.48 5.45 30.51
N GLN A 497 12.80 6.36 31.21
CA GLN A 497 12.65 6.29 32.66
C GLN A 497 11.90 5.02 33.10
N TYR A 498 10.86 4.61 32.36
CA TYR A 498 10.18 3.33 32.56
C TYR A 498 11.09 2.13 32.36
N SER A 499 12.04 2.18 31.42
CA SER A 499 13.02 1.09 31.24
C SER A 499 13.93 0.91 32.47
N PHE A 500 14.30 2.00 33.16
CA PHE A 500 15.06 1.95 34.41
C PHE A 500 14.22 1.42 35.58
N GLN A 501 12.96 1.83 35.69
CA GLN A 501 12.04 1.34 36.73
C GLN A 501 11.74 -0.16 36.55
N LEU A 502 11.58 -0.61 35.31
CA LEU A 502 11.39 -2.01 34.96
C LEU A 502 12.64 -2.84 35.24
N ALA A 503 13.82 -2.32 34.90
CA ALA A 503 15.09 -2.98 35.19
C ALA A 503 15.29 -3.13 36.71
N SER A 504 14.99 -2.09 37.50
CA SER A 504 15.03 -2.14 38.97
C SER A 504 14.05 -3.19 39.52
N PHE A 505 12.83 -3.28 38.99
CA PHE A 505 11.86 -4.31 39.38
C PHE A 505 12.34 -5.73 39.04
N THR A 506 12.90 -5.92 37.84
CA THR A 506 13.29 -7.24 37.32
C THR A 506 14.53 -7.79 38.04
N ILE A 507 15.48 -6.92 38.38
CA ILE A 507 16.69 -7.30 39.09
C ILE A 507 16.40 -7.51 40.59
N GLY A 508 15.37 -6.86 41.12
CA GLY A 508 14.96 -6.94 42.52
C GLY A 508 15.92 -6.18 43.45
N ASN A 509 15.44 -5.87 44.66
CA ASN A 509 16.26 -5.22 45.71
C ASN A 509 17.24 -6.19 46.39
N ASP A 510 17.27 -7.47 46.01
CA ASP A 510 17.80 -8.53 46.88
C ASP A 510 19.13 -9.14 46.43
N THR A 511 19.94 -8.41 45.65
CA THR A 511 21.32 -8.85 45.38
C THR A 511 22.28 -7.67 45.33
N VAL A 512 22.90 -7.37 46.47
CA VAL A 512 24.30 -6.96 46.75
C VAL A 512 25.01 -5.90 45.88
N ASN A 513 24.57 -5.54 44.68
CA ASN A 513 25.43 -4.81 43.75
C ASN A 513 25.12 -3.31 43.59
N PHE A 514 23.85 -2.84 43.64
CA PHE A 514 23.56 -1.41 43.38
C PHE A 514 22.35 -0.88 44.17
N ASN A 515 22.51 0.25 44.86
CA ASN A 515 21.40 0.95 45.51
C ASN A 515 20.68 1.86 44.49
N TRP A 516 19.63 1.33 43.86
CA TRP A 516 18.90 2.01 42.78
C TRP A 516 18.27 3.34 43.19
N ILE A 517 17.83 3.45 44.44
CA ILE A 517 17.10 4.62 44.94
C ILE A 517 18.08 5.72 45.37
N ASN A 518 19.12 5.37 46.14
CA ASN A 518 20.04 6.37 46.68
C ASN A 518 21.16 6.75 45.69
N ASP A 519 21.74 5.76 44.99
CA ASP A 519 22.95 5.99 44.17
C ASP A 519 22.61 6.23 42.70
N ALA A 520 21.65 5.49 42.14
CA ALA A 520 21.22 5.68 40.74
C ALA A 520 20.09 6.72 40.58
N LYS A 521 19.48 7.16 41.70
CA LYS A 521 18.35 8.10 41.77
C LYS A 521 17.13 7.70 40.93
N VAL A 522 16.93 6.39 40.74
CA VAL A 522 15.75 5.86 40.04
C VAL A 522 14.58 5.80 41.04
N PRO A 523 13.39 6.37 40.71
CA PRO A 523 12.19 6.25 41.53
C PRO A 523 11.74 4.80 41.70
N ILE A 524 10.72 4.62 42.54
CA ILE A 524 10.11 3.32 42.89
C ILE A 524 9.99 2.41 41.66
N ALA A 525 10.50 1.19 41.80
CA ALA A 525 10.43 0.13 40.80
C ALA A 525 8.96 -0.16 40.43
N ARG A 526 8.68 -0.29 39.13
CA ARG A 526 7.34 -0.57 38.60
C ARG A 526 7.36 -1.81 37.71
N SER A 527 6.31 -2.60 37.82
CA SER A 527 6.13 -3.78 36.96
C SER A 527 5.71 -3.37 35.54
N LYS A 528 5.93 -4.27 34.57
CA LYS A 528 5.53 -4.05 33.18
C LYS A 528 4.02 -3.77 33.04
N ASP A 529 3.20 -4.50 33.79
CA ASP A 529 1.73 -4.36 33.75
C ASP A 529 1.24 -3.02 34.31
N GLU A 530 1.97 -2.43 35.26
CA GLU A 530 1.65 -1.10 35.81
C GLU A 530 2.03 0.00 34.83
N ILE A 531 3.17 -0.12 34.16
CA ILE A 531 3.61 0.82 33.13
C ILE A 531 2.61 0.82 31.96
N ASP A 532 2.19 -0.36 31.48
CA ASP A 532 1.20 -0.49 30.41
C ASP A 532 -0.17 0.10 30.79
N LYS A 533 -0.56 0.02 32.07
CA LYS A 533 -1.79 0.67 32.58
C LYS A 533 -1.68 2.18 32.60
N ILE A 534 -0.54 2.72 33.02
CA ILE A 534 -0.30 4.16 33.06
C ILE A 534 -0.28 4.74 31.64
N GLU A 535 0.40 4.08 30.70
CA GLU A 535 0.43 4.52 29.29
C GLU A 535 -0.98 4.54 28.68
N LYS A 536 -1.81 3.54 28.98
CA LYS A 536 -3.21 3.51 28.53
C LYS A 536 -4.03 4.66 29.12
N LEU A 537 -3.90 4.91 30.43
CA LEU A 537 -4.62 5.99 31.09
C LEU A 537 -4.21 7.38 30.58
N GLU A 538 -2.93 7.59 30.29
CA GLU A 538 -2.44 8.84 29.70
C GLU A 538 -2.96 9.02 28.27
N LEU A 539 -2.97 7.94 27.47
CA LEU A 539 -3.51 7.96 26.11
C LEU A 539 -5.02 8.27 26.10
N ASP A 540 -5.78 7.68 27.02
CA ASP A 540 -7.22 7.92 27.16
C ASP A 540 -7.50 9.39 27.52
N LYS A 541 -6.76 9.96 28.48
CA LYS A 541 -6.87 11.40 28.83
C LYS A 541 -6.57 12.31 27.64
N LEU A 542 -5.52 12.01 26.89
CA LEU A 542 -5.13 12.79 25.71
C LEU A 542 -6.18 12.68 24.60
N ASN A 543 -6.80 11.53 24.44
CA ASN A 543 -7.92 11.34 23.51
C ASN A 543 -9.17 12.10 23.95
N GLU A 544 -9.48 12.13 25.24
CA GLU A 544 -10.59 12.93 25.78
C GLU A 544 -10.35 14.45 25.59
N GLU A 545 -9.14 14.94 25.83
CA GLU A 545 -8.79 16.35 25.58
C GLU A 545 -8.92 16.71 24.10
N LYS A 546 -8.40 15.87 23.20
CA LYS A 546 -8.57 16.04 21.75
C LYS A 546 -10.05 16.05 21.34
N GLN A 547 -10.86 15.15 21.89
CA GLN A 547 -12.30 15.12 21.61
C GLN A 547 -13.01 16.39 22.10
N LYS A 548 -12.65 16.91 23.28
CA LYS A 548 -13.18 18.19 23.79
C LYS A 548 -12.81 19.36 22.90
N ILE A 549 -11.58 19.39 22.37
CA ILE A 549 -11.13 20.42 21.42
C ILE A 549 -11.92 20.34 20.11
N ILE A 550 -12.08 19.13 19.55
CA ILE A 550 -12.85 18.90 18.32
C ILE A 550 -14.33 19.29 18.52
N GLN A 551 -14.91 18.99 19.68
CA GLN A 551 -16.30 19.33 19.97
C GLN A 551 -16.49 20.84 20.12
N LYS A 552 -15.53 21.55 20.74
CA LYS A 552 -15.52 23.01 20.81
C LYS A 552 -15.41 23.62 19.40
N SER A 553 -14.45 23.17 18.58
CA SER A 553 -14.28 23.69 17.22
C SER A 553 -15.50 23.42 16.33
N LEU A 554 -16.16 22.26 16.49
CA LEU A 554 -17.38 21.93 15.75
C LEU A 554 -18.57 22.81 16.19
N ASN A 555 -18.68 23.12 17.48
CA ASN A 555 -19.69 24.04 17.99
C ASN A 555 -19.45 25.48 17.53
N ASP A 556 -18.20 25.92 17.48
CA ASP A 556 -17.85 27.25 16.99
C ASP A 556 -18.10 27.37 15.47
N ALA A 557 -17.77 26.34 14.68
CA ALA A 557 -18.10 26.28 13.26
C ALA A 557 -19.62 26.26 13.01
N LYS A 558 -20.40 25.58 13.86
CA LYS A 558 -21.88 25.63 13.80
C LYS A 558 -22.42 27.02 14.09
N LYS A 559 -21.90 27.70 15.12
CA LYS A 559 -22.30 29.09 15.44
C LYS A 559 -21.97 30.03 14.30
N GLN A 560 -20.78 29.92 13.71
CA GLN A 560 -20.39 30.71 12.54
C GLN A 560 -21.32 30.47 11.35
N PHE A 561 -21.65 29.20 11.08
CA PHE A 561 -22.59 28.85 10.01
C PHE A 561 -24.01 29.38 10.28
N ASP A 562 -24.49 29.31 11.51
CA ASP A 562 -25.78 29.86 11.91
C ASP A 562 -25.80 31.39 11.83
N ASP A 563 -24.72 32.07 12.25
CA ASP A 563 -24.58 33.53 12.17
C ASP A 563 -24.49 34.02 10.71
N GLU A 564 -23.77 33.30 9.85
CA GLU A 564 -23.75 33.57 8.40
C GLU A 564 -25.11 33.36 7.76
N LYS A 565 -25.82 32.29 8.15
CA LYS A 565 -27.17 32.00 7.65
C LYS A 565 -28.17 33.06 8.10
N ILE A 566 -28.06 33.54 9.34
CA ILE A 566 -28.88 34.64 9.87
C ILE A 566 -28.55 35.96 9.16
N LYS A 567 -27.27 36.23 8.84
CA LYS A 567 -26.87 37.41 8.04
C LYS A 567 -27.39 37.34 6.60
N LYS A 568 -27.34 36.18 5.95
CA LYS A 568 -27.76 36.00 4.53
C LYS A 568 -29.28 35.94 4.34
N PHE A 569 -30.03 35.35 5.27
CA PHE A 569 -31.47 35.09 5.09
C PHE A 569 -32.37 35.82 6.10
N GLY A 570 -31.81 36.55 7.06
CA GLY A 570 -32.56 37.16 8.17
C GLY A 570 -33.14 36.13 9.14
N LYS A 571 -33.52 36.57 10.35
CA LYS A 571 -34.25 35.71 11.30
C LYS A 571 -35.68 35.49 10.79
N GLY A 572 -35.91 34.41 10.05
CA GLY A 572 -37.24 34.06 9.54
C GLY A 572 -38.25 33.90 10.68
N LYS A 573 -39.40 34.59 10.58
CA LYS A 573 -40.59 34.32 11.41
C LYS A 573 -41.21 32.99 10.97
N PRO A 574 -41.53 32.06 11.88
CA PRO A 574 -42.23 30.84 11.50
C PRO A 574 -43.63 31.19 10.98
N LEU A 575 -43.90 30.87 9.72
CA LEU A 575 -45.25 30.94 9.13
C LEU A 575 -46.13 29.84 9.73
N LEU A 576 -47.40 30.18 9.95
CA LEU A 576 -48.40 29.41 10.69
C LEU A 576 -48.47 27.93 10.25
N PRO A 577 -48.74 26.99 11.19
CA PRO A 577 -48.79 25.57 10.88
C PRO A 577 -49.99 25.24 9.98
N ASN A 578 -49.68 24.69 8.81
CA ASN A 578 -50.66 24.29 7.81
C ASN A 578 -51.46 23.07 8.33
N LYS A 579 -52.75 23.24 8.60
CA LYS A 579 -53.65 22.26 9.25
C LYS A 579 -54.04 21.05 8.39
N GLN A 580 -53.52 20.94 7.16
CA GLN A 580 -53.98 19.94 6.18
C GLN A 580 -53.19 18.61 6.19
N THR A 581 -52.03 18.54 6.83
CA THR A 581 -51.18 17.33 6.83
C THR A 581 -51.54 16.30 7.91
N GLU A 582 -52.40 16.61 8.87
CA GLU A 582 -52.79 15.65 9.92
C GLU A 582 -53.90 14.70 9.49
N GLN A 583 -54.80 15.13 8.60
CA GLN A 583 -55.94 14.30 8.17
C GLN A 583 -55.54 13.17 7.21
N THR A 584 -54.49 13.37 6.41
CA THR A 584 -54.00 12.37 5.45
C THR A 584 -53.25 11.21 6.12
N ASN A 585 -52.66 11.43 7.30
CA ASN A 585 -51.89 10.43 8.04
C ASN A 585 -52.74 9.48 8.92
N LEU A 586 -54.04 9.75 9.07
CA LEU A 586 -54.96 8.90 9.88
C LEU A 586 -55.56 7.73 9.10
N ASN A 587 -55.51 7.77 7.76
CA ASN A 587 -56.07 6.74 6.89
C ASN A 587 -55.10 5.56 6.64
N THR A 588 -53.83 5.68 7.04
CA THR A 588 -52.79 4.65 6.91
C THR A 588 -52.58 3.82 8.19
N LEU A 589 -53.37 4.07 9.24
CA LEU A 589 -53.28 3.40 10.55
C LEU A 589 -54.40 2.38 10.74
N THR A 590 -54.11 1.30 11.49
CA THR A 590 -55.12 0.30 11.86
C THR A 590 -56.24 0.90 12.73
N PRO A 591 -57.48 0.35 12.71
CA PRO A 591 -58.62 0.93 13.42
C PRO A 591 -58.38 1.17 14.92
N GLU A 592 -57.64 0.27 15.56
CA GLU A 592 -57.30 0.35 16.98
C GLU A 592 -56.32 1.50 17.28
N GLN A 593 -55.29 1.67 16.44
CA GLN A 593 -54.32 2.76 16.56
C GLN A 593 -54.97 4.13 16.29
N ARG A 594 -55.90 4.19 15.34
CA ARG A 594 -56.68 5.41 15.07
C ARG A 594 -57.55 5.83 16.25
N MET A 595 -58.18 4.87 16.93
CA MET A 595 -59.00 5.15 18.12
C MET A 595 -58.15 5.71 19.28
N LYS A 596 -56.92 5.19 19.47
CA LYS A 596 -55.98 5.67 20.49
C LYS A 596 -55.53 7.11 20.23
N VAL A 597 -55.18 7.44 18.99
CA VAL A 597 -54.78 8.80 18.59
C VAL A 597 -55.94 9.80 18.76
N MET A 598 -57.18 9.40 18.42
CA MET A 598 -58.37 10.24 18.62
C MET A 598 -58.70 10.45 20.11
N ARG A 599 -58.46 9.45 20.95
CA ARG A 599 -58.60 9.56 22.42
C ARG A 599 -57.59 10.56 22.99
N GLU A 600 -56.34 10.50 22.53
CA GLU A 600 -55.28 11.41 22.94
C GLU A 600 -55.52 12.84 22.47
N GLN A 601 -56.01 13.03 21.23
CA GLN A 601 -56.42 14.36 20.74
C GLN A 601 -57.59 14.94 21.53
N ARG A 602 -58.59 14.12 21.91
CA ARG A 602 -59.69 14.59 22.76
C ARG A 602 -59.22 14.95 24.17
N ALA A 603 -58.31 14.17 24.76
CA ALA A 603 -57.72 14.48 26.05
C ALA A 603 -56.95 15.81 26.00
N ARG A 604 -56.10 15.99 24.99
CA ARG A 604 -55.33 17.23 24.78
C ARG A 604 -56.23 18.44 24.52
N ALA A 605 -57.33 18.26 23.80
CA ALA A 605 -58.32 19.33 23.56
C ALA A 605 -59.10 19.69 24.83
N ALA A 606 -59.40 18.71 25.70
CA ALA A 606 -60.02 18.94 27.00
C ALA A 606 -59.07 19.68 27.94
N GLU A 607 -57.79 19.28 28.00
CA GLU A 607 -56.75 19.98 28.76
C GLU A 607 -56.55 21.42 28.29
N ALA A 608 -56.56 21.65 26.97
CA ALA A 608 -56.44 22.99 26.40
C ALA A 608 -57.66 23.90 26.71
N ARG A 609 -58.84 23.30 26.93
CA ARG A 609 -60.04 24.02 27.38
C ARG A 609 -60.03 24.30 28.88
N LEU A 610 -59.43 23.43 29.68
CA LEU A 610 -59.21 23.64 31.11
C LEU A 610 -58.11 24.68 31.40
N LYS A 611 -57.21 24.91 30.44
CA LYS A 611 -56.12 25.90 30.53
C LYS A 611 -56.52 27.32 30.08
N LYS A 612 -57.75 27.52 29.64
CA LYS A 612 -58.32 28.81 29.22
C LYS A 612 -59.38 29.22 30.24
#